data_AF-A0AAV9T6F1-F1
#
_entry.id   AF-A0AAV9T6F1-F1
#
_cell.length_a   1.000
_cell.length_b   1.000
_cell.length_c   1.000
_cell.angle_alpha   90.00
_cell.angle_beta   90.00
_cell.angle_gamma   90.00
#
_symmetry.space_group_name_H-M   'P 1'
#
loop_
_entity.id
_entity.type
_entity.pdbx_description
1 polymer ?
#
loop_
_entity_poly.entity_id
_entity_poly.type
_entity_poly.pdbx_seq_one_letter_code
_entity_poly.pdbx_strand_id
1 'polypeptide(L)'
;MAFTEFVIPTLKTDPETEATFTTEIAPFLIKILDTHANPPTHKYFGKILLENGNDVSGSFRLCVGVEWEDPSHFDTFIASENFQIFKSIVKPYSAAPPFPQL
;
A
#
# COMPACT_ATOMS: atom_id res chain seq x y z
N MET A 1 -20.66 -5.30 -2.13
CA MET A 1 -20.60 -5.39 -0.65
C MET A 1 -19.29 -4.78 -0.20
N ALA A 2 -19.33 -3.94 0.84
CA ALA A 2 -18.11 -3.30 1.32
C ALA A 2 -17.10 -4.33 1.84
N PHE A 3 -15.83 -4.07 1.60
CA PHE A 3 -14.73 -4.89 2.09
C PHE A 3 -13.49 -4.05 2.36
N THR A 4 -12.63 -4.57 3.23
CA THR A 4 -11.34 -3.95 3.56
C THR A 4 -10.21 -4.80 3.03
N GLU A 5 -9.31 -4.18 2.27
CA GLU A 5 -8.05 -4.76 1.85
C GLU A 5 -6.96 -4.35 2.82
N PHE A 6 -6.21 -5.34 3.33
CA PHE A 6 -4.99 -5.11 4.08
C PHE A 6 -3.80 -5.62 3.26
N VAL A 7 -2.89 -4.70 2.94
CA VAL A 7 -1.66 -5.01 2.21
C VAL A 7 -0.47 -4.79 3.13
N ILE A 8 0.32 -5.84 3.32
CA ILE A 8 1.62 -5.78 4.01
C ILE A 8 2.69 -5.97 2.93
N PRO A 9 3.20 -4.87 2.33
CA PRO A 9 4.20 -4.99 1.27
C PRO A 9 5.53 -5.49 1.86
N THR A 10 6.18 -6.41 1.16
CA THR A 10 7.55 -6.82 1.49
C THR A 10 8.51 -5.92 0.75
N LEU A 11 8.93 -4.83 1.40
CA LEU A 11 9.85 -3.83 0.86
C LEU A 11 11.30 -4.15 1.27
N LYS A 12 12.26 -3.63 0.50
CA LYS A 12 13.65 -3.57 0.94
C LYS A 12 13.75 -2.68 2.18
N THR A 13 14.68 -3.00 3.08
CA THR A 13 14.82 -2.33 4.38
C THR A 13 16.00 -1.36 4.43
N ASP A 14 16.58 -1.01 3.28
CA ASP A 14 17.64 0.00 3.22
C ASP A 14 17.07 1.42 3.42
N PRO A 15 17.87 2.36 3.97
CA PRO A 15 17.41 3.71 4.27
C PRO A 15 16.90 4.50 3.04
N GLU A 16 17.43 4.21 1.86
CA GLU A 16 16.99 4.84 0.61
C GLU A 16 15.56 4.44 0.28
N THR A 17 15.24 3.14 0.37
CA THR A 17 13.89 2.62 0.17
C THR A 17 12.90 3.21 1.17
N GLU A 18 13.26 3.31 2.45
CA GLU A 18 12.41 3.93 3.48
C GLU A 18 12.13 5.41 3.17
N ALA A 19 13.18 6.16 2.79
CA ALA A 19 13.06 7.57 2.43
C ALA A 19 12.16 7.74 1.20
N THR A 20 12.46 7.08 0.09
CA THR A 20 11.68 7.20 -1.15
C THR A 20 10.23 6.78 -0.95
N PHE A 21 9.98 5.70 -0.19
CA PHE A 21 8.60 5.30 0.06
C PHE A 21 7.83 6.37 0.83
N THR A 22 8.44 6.95 1.85
CA THR A 22 7.82 7.96 2.71
C THR A 22 7.59 9.29 2.00
N THR A 23 8.55 9.75 1.19
CA THR A 23 8.51 11.08 0.57
C THR A 23 7.84 11.11 -0.81
N GLU A 24 7.79 9.98 -1.51
CA GLU A 24 7.33 9.92 -2.90
C GLU A 24 6.21 8.90 -3.11
N ILE A 25 6.45 7.63 -2.78
CA ILE A 25 5.55 6.53 -3.13
C ILE A 25 4.22 6.61 -2.37
N ALA A 26 4.27 6.79 -1.05
CA ALA A 26 3.06 6.89 -0.22
C ALA A 26 2.21 8.13 -0.57
N PRO A 27 2.78 9.35 -0.70
CA PRO A 27 2.03 10.50 -1.20
C PRO A 27 1.42 10.28 -2.59
N PHE A 28 2.14 9.63 -3.50
CA PHE A 28 1.60 9.30 -4.82
C PHE A 28 0.41 8.33 -4.73
N LEU A 29 0.52 7.27 -3.93
CA LEU A 29 -0.56 6.31 -3.70
C LEU A 29 -1.80 7.00 -3.10
N ILE A 30 -1.62 7.85 -2.09
CA ILE A 30 -2.70 8.63 -1.48
C ILE A 30 -3.41 9.49 -2.54
N LYS A 31 -2.63 10.21 -3.36
CA LYS A 31 -3.18 11.05 -4.43
C LYS A 31 -4.00 10.25 -5.44
N ILE A 32 -3.52 9.11 -5.90
CA ILE A 32 -4.25 8.33 -6.91
C ILE A 32 -5.50 7.67 -6.34
N LEU A 33 -5.52 7.33 -5.05
CA LEU A 33 -6.71 6.86 -4.36
C LEU A 33 -7.76 7.98 -4.24
N ASP A 34 -7.33 9.20 -3.87
CA ASP A 34 -8.21 10.36 -3.68
C ASP A 34 -8.82 10.88 -4.98
N THR A 35 -8.10 10.73 -6.08
CA THR A 35 -8.53 11.20 -7.41
C THR A 35 -9.25 10.13 -8.23
N HIS A 36 -9.41 8.92 -7.70
CA HIS A 36 -10.17 7.88 -8.37
C HIS A 36 -11.66 8.26 -8.44
N ALA A 37 -12.36 7.86 -9.50
CA ALA A 37 -13.78 8.20 -9.70
C ALA A 37 -14.67 7.65 -8.57
N ASN A 38 -14.31 6.47 -8.07
CA ASN A 38 -14.94 5.84 -6.91
C ASN A 38 -13.85 5.65 -5.84
N PRO A 39 -13.50 6.70 -5.07
CA PRO A 39 -12.41 6.61 -4.10
C PRO A 39 -12.78 5.67 -2.94
N PRO A 40 -11.79 5.12 -2.22
CA PRO A 40 -12.06 4.35 -1.02
C PRO A 40 -12.72 5.20 0.08
N THR A 41 -13.59 4.59 0.88
CA THR A 41 -14.26 5.26 1.99
C THR A 41 -13.28 5.58 3.13
N HIS A 42 -12.34 4.66 3.39
CA HIS A 42 -11.26 4.83 4.35
C HIS A 42 -9.93 4.37 3.77
N LYS A 43 -8.86 5.06 4.17
CA LYS A 43 -7.48 4.71 3.83
C LYS A 43 -6.55 4.97 5.01
N TYR A 44 -5.73 3.99 5.34
CA TYR A 44 -4.81 4.02 6.46
C TYR A 44 -3.42 3.56 6.00
N PHE A 45 -2.40 4.33 6.37
CA PHE A 45 -1.01 4.04 6.12
C PHE A 45 -0.27 4.08 7.44
N GLY A 46 0.40 2.98 7.79
CA GLY A 46 1.03 2.87 9.10
C GLY A 46 2.25 1.98 9.10
N LYS A 47 3.07 2.16 10.14
CA LYS A 47 4.20 1.29 10.46
C LYS A 47 3.72 0.15 11.37
N ILE A 48 4.20 -1.05 11.11
CA ILE A 48 3.99 -2.19 12.00
C ILE A 48 4.92 -2.02 13.20
N LEU A 49 4.33 -1.94 14.40
CA LEU A 49 5.08 -1.80 15.65
C LEU A 49 5.35 -3.16 16.29
N LEU A 50 4.35 -4.04 16.27
CA LEU A 50 4.40 -5.37 16.85
C LEU A 50 3.98 -6.42 15.83
N GLU A 51 4.72 -7.52 15.76
CA GLU A 51 4.36 -8.71 14.98
C GLU A 51 4.43 -9.94 15.88
N ASN A 52 3.30 -10.62 16.09
CA ASN A 52 3.18 -11.76 17.01
C ASN A 52 3.73 -11.47 18.42
N GLY A 53 3.53 -10.24 18.91
CA GLY A 53 3.99 -9.79 20.23
C GLY A 53 5.47 -9.36 20.29
N ASN A 54 6.22 -9.47 19.20
CA ASN A 54 7.61 -9.00 19.14
C ASN A 54 7.68 -7.56 18.63
N ASP A 55 8.54 -6.75 19.25
CA ASP A 55 8.84 -5.40 18.77
C ASP A 55 9.61 -5.45 17.44
N VAL A 56 8.99 -4.88 16.41
CA VAL A 56 9.56 -4.74 15.05
C VAL A 56 9.66 -3.27 14.63
N SER A 57 9.44 -2.33 15.56
CA SER A 57 9.42 -0.89 15.29
C SER A 57 10.76 -0.33 14.77
N GLY A 58 11.86 -1.06 14.98
CA GLY A 58 13.18 -0.74 14.42
C GLY A 58 13.35 -1.09 12.94
N SER A 59 12.44 -1.87 12.35
CA SER A 59 12.47 -2.25 10.93
C SER A 59 11.49 -1.41 10.11
N PHE A 60 11.83 -1.10 8.86
CA PHE A 60 10.89 -0.48 7.93
C PHE A 60 9.86 -1.51 7.46
N ARG A 61 8.72 -1.60 8.17
CA ARG A 61 7.61 -2.50 7.88
C ARG A 61 6.31 -1.72 7.87
N LEU A 62 5.57 -1.82 6.78
CA LEU A 62 4.37 -1.02 6.55
C LEU A 62 3.13 -1.89 6.45
N CYS A 63 1.98 -1.27 6.73
CA CYS A 63 0.67 -1.80 6.44
C CYS A 63 -0.16 -0.70 5.76
N VAL A 64 -0.87 -1.10 4.71
CA VAL A 64 -1.85 -0.27 4.01
C VAL A 64 -3.21 -0.92 4.23
N GLY A 65 -4.16 -0.15 4.75
CA GLY A 65 -5.57 -0.54 4.87
C GLY A 65 -6.42 0.33 3.98
N VAL A 66 -7.20 -0.27 3.08
CA VAL A 66 -8.11 0.45 2.17
C VAL A 66 -9.49 -0.17 2.24
N GLU A 67 -10.51 0.65 2.48
CA GLU A 67 -11.90 0.21 2.51
C GLU A 67 -12.65 0.67 1.26
N TRP A 68 -13.28 -0.29 0.59
CA TRP A 68 -14.04 -0.07 -0.62
C TRP A 68 -15.51 -0.37 -0.35
N GLU A 69 -16.41 0.48 -0.85
CA GLU A 69 -17.86 0.29 -0.73
C GLU A 69 -18.37 -0.88 -1.58
N ASP A 70 -17.72 -1.14 -2.71
CA ASP A 70 -18.03 -2.26 -3.60
C ASP A 70 -16.76 -2.85 -4.26
N PRO A 71 -16.68 -4.18 -4.50
CA PRO A 71 -15.54 -4.81 -5.17
C PRO A 71 -15.19 -4.19 -6.53
N SER A 72 -16.20 -3.74 -7.28
CA SER A 72 -15.96 -3.12 -8.58
C SER A 72 -15.14 -1.81 -8.50
N HIS A 73 -15.15 -1.11 -7.36
CA HIS A 73 -14.35 0.11 -7.18
C HIS A 73 -12.86 -0.22 -7.06
N PHE A 74 -12.53 -1.32 -6.38
CA PHE A 74 -11.17 -1.85 -6.34
C PHE A 74 -10.73 -2.34 -7.72
N ASP A 75 -11.57 -3.12 -8.41
CA ASP A 75 -11.25 -3.66 -9.73
C ASP A 75 -10.95 -2.55 -10.75
N THR A 76 -11.75 -1.48 -10.72
CA THR A 76 -11.53 -0.30 -11.57
C THR A 76 -10.27 0.48 -11.18
N PHE A 77 -9.97 0.57 -9.88
CA PHE A 77 -8.74 1.19 -9.40
C PHE A 77 -7.49 0.43 -9.87
N ILE A 78 -7.43 -0.89 -9.69
CA ILE A 78 -6.25 -1.68 -10.10
C ILE A 78 -6.08 -1.76 -11.62
N ALA A 79 -7.16 -1.60 -12.38
CA ALA A 79 -7.13 -1.50 -13.83
C ALA A 79 -6.70 -0.11 -14.35
N SER A 80 -6.67 0.91 -13.48
CA SER A 80 -6.37 2.29 -13.88
C SER A 80 -4.91 2.51 -14.28
N GLU A 81 -4.69 3.45 -15.20
CA GLU A 81 -3.34 3.88 -15.62
C GLU A 81 -2.51 4.39 -14.43
N ASN A 82 -3.13 5.16 -13.54
CA ASN A 82 -2.51 5.66 -12.32
C ASN A 82 -1.97 4.54 -11.43
N PHE A 83 -2.74 3.44 -11.29
CA PHE A 83 -2.27 2.29 -10.54
C PHE A 83 -1.13 1.54 -11.25
N GLN A 84 -1.16 1.45 -12.58
CA GLN A 84 -0.04 0.87 -13.34
C GLN A 84 1.25 1.70 -13.20
N ILE A 85 1.14 3.03 -13.14
CA ILE A 85 2.25 3.94 -12.84
C ILE A 85 2.76 3.68 -11.42
N PHE A 86 1.87 3.65 -10.42
CA PHE A 86 2.23 3.32 -9.03
C PHE A 86 2.98 1.98 -8.93
N LYS A 87 2.43 0.94 -9.57
CA LYS A 87 3.03 -0.40 -9.62
C LYS A 87 4.43 -0.37 -10.21
N SER A 88 4.66 0.44 -11.24
CA SER A 88 5.97 0.59 -11.88
C SER A 88 6.97 1.31 -10.98
N ILE A 89 6.52 2.31 -10.21
CA ILE A 89 7.34 3.06 -9.25
C ILE A 89 7.72 2.20 -8.04
N VAL A 90 6.80 1.40 -7.49
CA VAL A 90 7.05 0.63 -6.26
C VAL A 90 7.83 -0.67 -6.50
N LYS A 91 7.76 -1.25 -7.70
CA LYS A 91 8.37 -2.54 -8.03
C LYS A 91 9.89 -2.63 -7.74
N PRO A 92 10.72 -1.61 -8.06
CA PRO A 92 12.15 -1.63 -7.73
C PRO A 92 12.45 -1.70 -6.23
N TYR A 93 11.51 -1.31 -5.38
CA TYR A 93 11.64 -1.27 -3.92
C TYR A 93 11.06 -2.51 -3.24
N SER A 94 10.41 -3.40 -3.99
CA SER A 94 9.84 -4.65 -3.48
C SER A 94 10.96 -5.69 -3.31
N ALA A 95 11.06 -6.30 -2.13
CA ALA A 95 12.02 -7.37 -1.82
C ALA A 95 11.43 -8.77 -2.08
N ALA A 96 10.11 -8.91 -1.99
CA ALA A 96 9.37 -10.11 -2.36
C ALA A 96 7.95 -9.72 -2.80
N PRO A 97 7.18 -10.63 -3.41
CA PRO A 97 5.75 -10.40 -3.60
C PRO A 97 5.05 -10.09 -2.26
N PRO A 98 4.00 -9.25 -2.26
CA PRO A 98 3.24 -8.98 -1.04
C PRO A 98 2.58 -10.25 -0.49
N PHE A 99 2.41 -10.32 0.84
CA PHE A 99 1.74 -11.40 1.55
C PHE A 99 0.55 -10.82 2.34
N PRO A 100 -0.59 -11.52 2.46
CA PRO A 100 -0.91 -12.83 1.88
C PRO A 100 -1.05 -12.81 0.36
N GLN A 101 -0.67 -13.91 -0.30
CA GLN A 101 -0.99 -14.14 -1.70
C GLN A 101 -2.36 -14.84 -1.75
N LEU A 102 -3.31 -14.23 -2.45
CA LEU A 102 -4.62 -14.83 -2.76
C LEU A 102 -4.51 -15.74 -3.98
#